data_AF-A0A661KXC7-F1
#
_entry.id   AF-A0A661KXC7-F1
#
_cell.length_a   1.000
_cell.length_b   1.000
_cell.length_c   1.000
_cell.angle_alpha   90.00
_cell.angle_beta   90.00
_cell.angle_gamma   90.00
#
_symmetry.space_group_name_H-M   'P 1'
#
loop_
_entity.id
_entity.type
_entity.pdbx_description
1 polymer ?
#
loop_
_entity_poly.entity_id
_entity_poly.type
_entity_poly.pdbx_seq_one_letter_code
_entity_poly.pdbx_strand_id
1 'polypeptide(L)' 'MKVVVENNQIEKAIRELKKKLTKEGFFSEIKRRRFYEKPSVQRKRKQAKAAKRRKKKEKKRRFMG' A
#
# COMPACT_ATOMS: atom_id res chain seq x y z
N MET A 1 7.60 1.00 11.64
CA MET A 1 6.32 0.37 12.01
C MET A 1 6.56 -0.59 13.16
N LYS A 2 5.84 -0.48 14.27
CA LYS A 2 6.01 -1.33 15.47
C LYS A 2 4.67 -1.92 15.89
N VAL A 3 4.69 -3.15 16.39
CA VAL A 3 3.56 -3.81 17.06
C VAL A 3 4.08 -4.30 18.41
N VAL A 4 3.34 -4.02 19.47
CA VAL A 4 3.64 -4.51 20.82
C VAL A 4 2.89 -5.82 21.01
N VAL A 5 3.54 -6.81 21.61
CA VAL A 5 2.89 -8.07 21.97
C VAL A 5 2.27 -7.90 23.34
N GLU A 6 0.96 -8.06 23.42
CA GLU A 6 0.21 -8.02 24.68
C GLU A 6 -0.24 -9.42 25.03
N ASN A 7 -0.25 -9.75 26.33
CA ASN A 7 -0.76 -11.01 26.88
C ASN A 7 -0.14 -12.26 26.23
N ASN A 8 1.14 -12.19 25.85
CA ASN A 8 1.87 -13.25 25.14
C ASN A 8 1.21 -13.73 23.82
N GLN A 9 0.34 -12.90 23.21
CA GLN A 9 -0.38 -13.24 21.98
C GLN A 9 0.46 -12.98 20.72
N ILE A 10 1.49 -13.81 20.50
CA ILE A 10 2.48 -13.63 19.43
C ILE A 10 1.85 -13.71 18.04
N GLU A 11 1.01 -14.71 17.77
CA GLU A 11 0.41 -14.88 16.44
C GLU A 11 -0.43 -13.67 16.02
N LYS A 12 -1.19 -13.12 16.97
CA LYS A 12 -2.02 -11.94 16.74
C LYS A 12 -1.15 -10.74 16.38
N ALA A 13 -0.08 -10.50 17.14
CA ALA A 13 0.87 -9.43 16.87
C ALA A 13 1.52 -9.57 15.49
N ILE A 14 1.89 -10.79 15.07
CA ILE A 14 2.44 -11.06 13.73
C ILE A 14 1.41 -10.76 12.65
N ARG A 15 0.15 -11.18 12.83
CA ARG A 15 -0.94 -10.91 11.87
C ARG A 15 -1.19 -9.40 11.75
N GLU A 16 -1.20 -8.67 12.85
CA GLU A 16 -1.35 -7.21 12.84
C GLU A 16 -0.19 -6.51 12.16
N LEU A 17 1.05 -6.96 12.41
CA LEU A 17 2.23 -6.44 11.73
C LEU A 17 2.13 -6.68 10.22
N LYS A 18 1.78 -7.89 9.77
CA LYS A 18 1.58 -8.18 8.35
C LYS A 18 0.50 -7.28 7.72
N LYS A 19 -0.62 -7.06 8.42
CA LYS A 19 -1.72 -6.18 7.97
C LYS A 19 -1.25 -4.73 7.82
N LYS A 20 -0.55 -4.19 8.82
CA LYS A 20 -0.04 -2.81 8.78
C LYS A 20 1.00 -2.64 7.65
N LEU A 21 1.93 -3.59 7.46
CA LEU A 21 2.93 -3.54 6.36
C LEU A 21 2.26 -3.56 4.99
N THR A 22 1.21 -4.37 4.85
CA THR A 22 0.43 -4.44 3.61
C THR A 22 -0.34 -3.15 3.35
N LYS A 23 -0.95 -2.55 4.39
CA LYS A 23 -1.68 -1.27 4.29
C LYS A 23 -0.77 -0.12 3.87
N GLU A 24 0.45 -0.09 4.38
CA GLU A 24 1.47 0.89 3.99
C GLU A 24 2.05 0.62 2.59
N GLY A 25 1.83 -0.57 2.02
CA GLY A 25 2.32 -0.94 0.71
C GLY A 25 3.80 -1.33 0.69
N PHE A 26 4.36 -1.67 1.86
CA PHE A 26 5.78 -1.97 2.05
C PHE A 26 6.32 -3.01 1.05
N PHE A 27 5.61 -4.11 0.84
CA PHE A 27 6.03 -5.15 -0.10
C PHE A 27 6.05 -4.66 -1.57
N SER A 28 5.11 -3.78 -1.94
CA SER A 28 5.09 -3.17 -3.28
C SER A 28 6.24 -2.20 -3.48
N GLU A 29 6.64 -1.49 -2.42
CA GLU A 29 7.80 -0.60 -2.40
C GLU A 29 9.09 -1.39 -2.59
N ILE A 30 9.27 -2.48 -1.83
CA ILE A 30 10.44 -3.37 -1.98
C ILE A 30 10.55 -3.86 -3.42
N LYS A 31 9.47 -4.45 -3.97
CA LYS A 31 9.49 -4.98 -5.34
C LYS A 31 9.86 -3.91 -6.36
N ARG A 32 9.39 -2.67 -6.17
CA ARG A 32 9.69 -1.53 -7.04
C ARG A 32 11.16 -1.09 -6.94
N ARG A 33 11.74 -1.11 -5.75
CA ARG A 33 13.12 -0.65 -5.49
C ARG A 33 14.18 -1.70 -5.83
N ARG A 34 13.79 -2.94 -6.17
CA ARG A 34 14.73 -4.00 -6.57
C ARG A 34 15.60 -3.62 -7.78
N PHE A 35 15.08 -2.78 -8.67
CA PHE A 35 15.77 -2.34 -9.88
C PHE A 35 15.62 -0.83 -10.05
N TYR A 36 16.57 -0.22 -10.77
CA TYR A 36 16.51 1.18 -11.12
C TYR A 36 15.32 1.47 -12.05
N GLU A 37 14.50 2.46 -11.70
CA GLU A 37 13.40 2.96 -12.51
C GLU A 37 13.79 4.33 -13.07
N LYS A 38 13.93 4.45 -14.40
CA LYS A 38 14.22 5.73 -15.06
C LYS A 38 13.21 6.82 -14.61
N PRO A 39 13.62 8.10 -14.47
CA PRO A 39 12.75 9.16 -13.97
C PRO A 39 11.46 9.34 -14.79
N SER A 40 11.54 9.17 -16.12
CA SER A 40 10.38 9.24 -17.02
C SER A 40 9.35 8.14 -16.74
N VAL A 41 9.82 6.89 -16.55
CA VAL A 41 8.98 5.74 -16.19
C VAL A 41 8.32 5.96 -14.84
N GLN A 42 9.09 6.48 -13.86
CA GLN A 42 8.57 6.80 -12.54
C GLN A 42 7.45 7.85 -12.60
N ARG A 43 7.62 8.92 -13.40
CA ARG A 43 6.60 9.95 -13.62
C ARG A 43 5.33 9.37 -14.24
N LYS A 44 5.46 8.57 -15.31
CA LYS A 44 4.33 7.90 -15.99
C LYS A 44 3.55 7.00 -15.04
N ARG A 45 4.25 6.20 -14.21
CA ARG A 45 3.62 5.33 -13.21
C ARG A 45 2.88 6.12 -12.13
N LYS A 46 3.48 7.21 -11.62
CA LYS A 46 2.84 8.09 -10.62
C LYS A 46 1.52 8.68 -11.15
N GLN A 47 1.53 9.20 -12.38
CA GLN A 47 0.35 9.72 -13.05
C GLN A 47 -0.74 8.65 -13.23
N ALA A 48 -0.38 7.46 -13.73
CA ALA A 48 -1.31 6.35 -13.89
C ALA A 48 -1.94 5.91 -12.56
N LYS A 49 -1.14 5.84 -11.48
CA LYS A 49 -1.64 5.50 -10.13
C LYS A 49 -2.63 6.56 -9.61
N ALA A 50 -2.33 7.84 -9.83
CA ALA A 50 -3.21 8.94 -9.44
C ALA A 50 -4.54 8.90 -10.21
N ALA A 51 -4.50 8.71 -11.53
CA ALA A 51 -5.69 8.57 -12.37
C ALA A 51 -6.56 7.38 -11.92
N LYS A 52 -5.95 6.21 -11.65
CA LYS A 52 -6.66 5.03 -11.12
C LYS A 52 -7.32 5.31 -9.77
N ARG A 53 -6.65 6.05 -8.87
CA ARG A 53 -7.20 6.44 -7.57
C ARG A 53 -8.41 7.38 -7.72
N ARG A 54 -8.34 8.36 -8.63
CA ARG A 54 -9.47 9.27 -8.93
C ARG A 54 -10.69 8.51 -9.44
N LYS A 55 -10.51 7.65 -10.47
CA LYS A 55 -11.57 6.79 -11.01
C LYS A 55 -12.21 5.90 -9.94
N LYS A 56 -11.41 5.31 -9.04
CA LYS A 56 -11.93 4.50 -7.93
C LYS A 56 -12.76 5.33 -6.93
N LYS A 57 -12.34 6.56 -6.65
CA LYS A 57 -13.07 7.49 -5.75
C LYS A 57 -14.41 7.90 -6.38
N GLU A 58 -14.42 8.23 -7.67
CA GLU A 58 -15.63 8.59 -8.42
C GLU A 58 -16.63 7.42 -8.46
N LYS A 59 -16.16 6.21 -8.79
CA LYS A 59 -17.02 5.01 -8.76
C LYS A 59 -17.64 4.78 -7.38
N LYS A 60 -16.87 4.99 -6.30
CA LYS A 60 -17.38 4.89 -4.93
C LYS A 60 -18.43 5.96 -4.63
N ARG A 61 -18.22 7.21 -5.07
CA ARG A 61 -19.20 8.30 -4.91
C ARG A 61 -20.51 7.98 -5.63
N ARG A 62 -20.44 7.52 -6.89
CA ARG A 62 -21.61 7.14 -7.69
C ARG A 62 -22.38 5.93 -7.13
N PHE A 63 -21.71 5.06 -6.37
CA PHE A 63 -22.35 3.90 -5.75
C PHE A 63 -23.00 4.22 -4.40
N MET A 64 -22.52 5.26 -3.71
CA MET A 64 -23.01 5.64 -2.38
C MET A 64 -24.03 6.79 -2.41
N GLY A 65 -24.19 7.48 -3.53
CA GLY A 65 -25.25 8.46 -3.78
C GLY A 65 -26.20 7.91 -4.83
#